data_AF-A0AAI9JBM0-F1
#
_entry.id   AF-A0AAI9JBM0-F1
#
_cell.length_a   1.000
_cell.length_b   1.000
_cell.length_c   1.000
_cell.angle_alpha   90.00
_cell.angle_beta   90.00
_cell.angle_gamma   90.00
#
_symmetry.space_group_name_H-M   'P 1'
#
loop_
_entity.id
_entity.type
_entity.pdbx_description
1 polymer ?
#
loop_
_entity_poly.entity_id
_entity_poly.type
_entity_poly.pdbx_seq_one_letter_code
_entity_poly.pdbx_strand_id
1 'polypeptide(L)' 'METCAEKWPEKEIYIEAQEQVVGLYEKFGFEAVSEPFILESRVHVKMVYKRE' A
#
# COMPACT_ATOMS: atom_id res chain seq x y z
N MET A 1 5.95 12.31 -16.71
CA MET A 1 5.61 11.83 -15.36
C MET A 1 5.85 10.34 -15.39
N GLU A 2 6.80 9.85 -14.60
CA GLU A 2 7.21 8.44 -14.60
C GLU A 2 6.50 7.70 -13.45
N THR A 3 6.11 6.46 -13.70
CA THR A 3 5.53 5.57 -12.70
C THR A 3 6.62 4.85 -11.89
N CYS A 4 6.25 4.29 -10.73
CA CYS A 4 7.17 3.46 -9.94
C CYS A 4 7.68 2.25 -10.74
N ALA A 5 6.85 1.68 -11.61
CA ALA A 5 7.21 0.55 -12.45
C ALA A 5 8.28 0.91 -13.49
N GLU A 6 8.19 2.11 -14.08
CA GLU A 6 9.18 2.61 -15.06
C GLU A 6 10.50 2.97 -14.37
N LYS A 7 10.43 3.64 -13.22
CA LYS A 7 11.63 4.18 -12.55
C LYS A 7 12.36 3.16 -11.66
N TRP A 8 11.62 2.23 -11.06
CA TRP A 8 12.13 1.24 -10.12
C TRP A 8 11.54 -0.15 -10.40
N PRO A 9 11.86 -0.76 -11.54
CA PRO A 9 11.22 -1.98 -12.01
C PRO A 9 11.45 -3.20 -11.14
N GLU A 10 12.33 -3.18 -10.14
CA GLU A 10 12.62 -4.32 -9.24
C GLU A 10 12.38 -3.99 -7.76
N LYS A 11 11.76 -2.84 -7.47
CA LYS A 11 11.46 -2.44 -6.10
C LYS A 11 10.03 -2.80 -5.73
N GLU A 12 9.87 -3.29 -4.50
CA GLU A 12 8.57 -3.44 -3.87
C GLU A 12 7.97 -2.06 -3.59
N ILE A 13 6.64 -1.96 -3.71
CA ILE A 13 5.90 -0.73 -3.42
C ILE A 13 5.18 -0.93 -2.11
N TYR A 14 5.49 -0.07 -1.15
CA TYR A 14 4.84 -0.02 0.15
C TYR A 14 4.03 1.27 0.28
N ILE A 15 2.85 1.17 0.90
CA ILE A 15 1.99 2.32 1.23
C ILE A 15 1.50 2.23 2.67
N GLU A 16 1.15 3.37 3.25
CA GLU A 16 0.42 3.48 4.52
C GLU A 16 -1.01 3.91 4.20
N ALA A 17 -1.91 2.94 4.11
CA ALA A 17 -3.31 3.18 3.74
C ALA A 17 -4.15 3.45 4.99
N GLN A 18 -5.10 4.38 4.92
CA GLN A 18 -6.14 4.49 5.95
C GLN A 18 -7.01 3.24 5.92
N GLU A 19 -7.46 2.76 7.10
CA GLU A 19 -8.28 1.56 7.24
C GLU A 19 -9.49 1.54 6.29
N GLN A 20 -10.12 2.70 6.11
CA GLN A 20 -11.31 2.88 5.26
C GLN A 20 -11.10 2.56 3.78
N VAL A 21 -9.86 2.61 3.28
CA VAL A 21 -9.53 2.40 1.86
C VAL A 21 -8.71 1.13 1.60
N VAL A 22 -8.48 0.30 2.62
CA VAL A 22 -7.76 -0.99 2.48
C VAL A 22 -8.39 -1.85 1.39
N GLY A 23 -9.72 -2.05 1.44
CA GLY A 23 -10.45 -2.85 0.44
C GLY A 23 -10.46 -2.26 -0.98
N LEU A 24 -10.10 -0.98 -1.16
CA LEU A 24 -9.85 -0.41 -2.48
C LEU A 24 -8.49 -0.89 -3.01
N TYR A 25 -7.44 -0.80 -2.19
CA TYR A 25 -6.09 -1.18 -2.58
C TYR A 25 -5.93 -2.70 -2.77
N GLU A 26 -6.66 -3.51 -2.01
CA GLU A 26 -6.72 -4.97 -2.22
C GLU A 26 -7.17 -5.33 -3.65
N LYS A 27 -8.13 -4.59 -4.22
CA LYS A 27 -8.59 -4.80 -5.60
C LYS A 27 -7.53 -4.46 -6.65
N PHE A 28 -6.51 -3.70 -6.27
CA PHE A 28 -5.38 -3.34 -7.11
C PHE A 28 -4.11 -4.12 -6.74
N GLY A 29 -4.23 -5.27 -6.06
CA GLY A 29 -3.10 -6.17 -5.80
C GLY A 29 -2.22 -5.77 -4.62
N PHE A 30 -2.69 -4.88 -3.74
CA PHE A 30 -2.01 -4.64 -2.47
C PHE A 30 -2.47 -5.62 -1.38
N GLU A 31 -1.57 -5.99 -0.50
CA GLU A 31 -1.84 -6.84 0.67
C GLU A 31 -1.42 -6.13 1.95
N ALA A 32 -2.25 -6.17 3.00
CA ALA A 32 -1.90 -5.66 4.32
C ALA A 32 -0.80 -6.51 4.97
N VAL A 33 0.25 -5.85 5.45
CA VAL A 33 1.44 -6.49 6.05
C VAL A 33 1.75 -5.99 7.47
N SER A 34 0.84 -5.23 8.08
CA SER A 34 0.96 -4.81 9.47
C SER A 34 -0.38 -4.91 10.20
N GLU A 35 -0.29 -4.94 11.52
CA GLU A 35 -1.40 -4.57 12.39
C GLU A 35 -1.78 -3.09 12.18
N PRO A 36 -3.03 -2.69 12.49
CA PRO A 36 -3.45 -1.29 12.46
C PRO A 36 -2.66 -0.40 13.43
N PHE A 37 -2.35 0.82 13.00
CA PHE A 37 -1.63 1.82 13.82
C PHE A 37 -2.20 3.23 13.61
N ILE A 38 -1.95 4.13 14.57
CA ILE A 38 -2.41 5.52 14.50
C ILE A 38 -1.32 6.36 13.81
N LEU A 39 -1.69 7.00 12.71
CA LEU A 39 -0.89 7.99 11.99
C LEU A 39 -1.80 9.19 11.69
N GLU A 40 -1.34 10.41 11.99
CA GLU A 40 -2.11 11.65 11.81
C GLU A 40 -3.54 11.56 12.39
N SER A 41 -3.67 10.99 13.60
CA SER A 41 -4.95 10.76 14.30
C SER A 41 -5.95 9.85 13.57
N ARG A 42 -5.49 9.03 12.61
CA ARG A 42 -6.32 8.06 11.88
C ARG A 42 -5.70 6.67 11.91
N VAL A 43 -6.56 5.65 11.86
CA VAL A 43 -6.13 4.25 11.76
C VAL A 43 -5.60 3.98 10.35
N HIS A 44 -4.37 3.48 10.28
CA HIS A 44 -3.69 3.10 9.06
C HIS A 44 -3.17 1.66 9.15
N VAL A 45 -2.87 1.08 7.99
CA VAL A 45 -2.26 -0.23 7.81
C VAL A 45 -1.18 -0.10 6.75
N LYS A 46 -0.03 -0.78 6.94
CA LYS A 46 1.00 -0.88 5.90
C LYS A 46 0.57 -1.93 4.89
N MET A 47 0.65 -1.60 3.61
CA MET A 47 0.33 -2.51 2.53
C MET A 47 1.50 -2.62 1.54
N VAL A 48 1.66 -3.79 0.93
CA VAL A 48 2.65 -4.06 -0.12
C VAL A 48 1.96 -4.44 -1.42
N TYR A 49 2.42 -3.90 -2.55
CA TYR A 49 1.96 -4.31 -3.87
C TYR A 49 2.56 -5.67 -4.24
N LYS A 50 1.71 -6.67 -4.46
CA LYS A 50 2.11 -7.97 -5.01
C LYS A 50 2.02 -7.88 -6.53
N ARG A 51 3.15 -8.11 -7.20
CA ARG A 51 3.16 -8.33 -8.65
C ARG A 51 2.69 -9.76 -8.92
N GLU A 52 1.54 -9.89 -9.58
CA GLU A 52 1.17 -11.12 -10.27
C GLU A 52 1.91 -11.24 -11.62
#